data_AF-A0A353GK52-F1
#
_entry.id   AF-A0A353GK52-F1
#
_cell.length_a   1.000
_cell.length_b   1.000
_cell.length_c   1.000
_cell.angle_alpha   90.00
_cell.angle_beta   90.00
_cell.angle_gamma   90.00
#
_symmetry.space_group_name_H-M   'P 1'
#
loop_
_entity.id
_entity.type
_entity.pdbx_description
1 polymer ?
#
loop_
_entity_poly.entity_id
_entity_poly.type
_entity_poly.pdbx_seq_one_letter_code
_entity_poly.pdbx_strand_id
1 'polypeptide(L)'
;EIVLNQKNAQTDPADASLDAIKQYYLQQNILSQALSGFSTEQTLQTYIPAITVQDLIKGGRDSITMAINNAAGATSGDNWYDFGFNNVAPIGTGPLAQGNFGPLRSGFMEVEYLEIVDVFGQRMQLLTDTHTSDGSLQVIPCMNFAPQSTDTINTGKIYLPPRILAPSRLWFRWLSADFTPDVPGIDSDFVETNTHPATSPVCGWILPNHLDNNLFFYDSTGLPIGSFGIEHNQLVYRTRPGNLNNQQDDLSIDIGTPKAPIVNPNLAQFMWYVKGQNAGFLQDWMQAILNSDTFINPANYAQNNGLAVLVGRPLALTRAVLNMETSGNVLPLSQADTDADAPYPSDINNNNYIYKNRMATSGAKLENVQFPVRLGDLANLDDGLVGYLIESGSSDTPYTTLYAPAASGSGKNNVVQPTSTTVQLTLNATTPITLTLLVDPRAGVHATTGVLPVANLQIPMDQYGQAMRSMAMTFFTHPMLQGAQGLVVPLPQESGLAWNWIFPDAEYPISLQANAANQNANWGFTPQTVLEGWLQLSEAPTSTSGTKN
;
A
#
# COMPACT_ATOMS: atom_id res chain seq x y z
N GLU A 1 -27.04 -14.86 9.10
CA GLU A 1 -26.26 -16.07 8.76
C GLU A 1 -24.82 -15.89 9.21
N ILE A 2 -24.41 -16.53 10.30
CA ILE A 2 -23.00 -16.68 10.63
C ILE A 2 -22.60 -18.04 10.08
N VAL A 3 -22.18 -18.07 8.81
CA VAL A 3 -21.55 -19.25 8.22
C VAL A 3 -20.08 -19.22 8.63
N LEU A 4 -19.77 -19.82 9.78
CA LEU A 4 -18.41 -20.21 10.11
C LEU A 4 -17.99 -21.26 9.08
N ASN A 5 -17.13 -20.87 8.14
CA ASN A 5 -16.53 -21.74 7.13
C ASN A 5 -15.79 -22.89 7.82
N GLN A 6 -16.45 -24.06 7.93
CA GLN A 6 -15.90 -25.27 8.55
C GLN A 6 -14.78 -25.95 7.73
N LYS A 7 -14.33 -25.38 6.61
CA LYS A 7 -13.43 -26.10 5.68
C LYS A 7 -11.92 -25.99 5.97
N ASN A 8 -11.48 -25.20 6.94
CA ASN A 8 -10.04 -25.07 7.25
C ASN A 8 -9.62 -25.60 8.64
N ALA A 9 -10.51 -26.23 9.40
CA ALA A 9 -10.22 -26.66 10.78
C ALA A 9 -9.89 -28.16 10.90
N GLN A 10 -9.06 -28.73 10.02
CA GLN A 10 -8.73 -30.16 10.09
C GLN A 10 -7.44 -30.53 10.83
N THR A 11 -6.72 -29.60 11.47
CA THR A 11 -5.58 -29.94 12.33
C THR A 11 -5.30 -28.94 13.46
N ASP A 12 -6.29 -28.22 13.98
CA ASP A 12 -6.09 -27.42 15.20
C ASP A 12 -6.62 -28.21 16.40
N PRO A 13 -5.81 -28.52 17.43
CA PRO A 13 -6.32 -29.13 18.66
C PRO A 13 -7.43 -28.26 19.21
N ALA A 14 -8.61 -28.83 19.45
CA ALA A 14 -9.77 -28.10 19.96
C ALA A 14 -9.38 -27.32 21.23
N ASP A 15 -9.17 -26.01 21.09
CA ASP A 15 -8.91 -25.13 22.22
C ASP A 15 -10.17 -25.17 23.10
N ALA A 16 -10.05 -25.75 24.29
CA ALA A 16 -11.14 -25.88 25.25
C ALA A 16 -11.83 -24.53 25.53
N SER A 17 -11.10 -23.43 25.38
CA SER A 17 -11.61 -22.06 25.50
C SER A 17 -12.58 -21.71 24.37
N LEU A 18 -12.26 -22.08 23.12
CA LEU A 18 -13.13 -21.85 21.97
C LEU A 18 -14.41 -22.69 22.04
N ASP A 19 -14.31 -23.95 22.49
CA ASP A 19 -15.48 -24.80 22.70
C ASP A 19 -16.37 -24.27 23.84
N ALA A 20 -15.78 -23.78 24.93
CA ALA A 20 -16.53 -23.12 26.00
C ALA A 20 -17.25 -21.86 25.52
N ILE A 21 -16.58 -21.01 24.73
CA ILE A 21 -17.17 -19.81 24.12
C ILE A 21 -18.32 -20.19 23.17
N LYS A 22 -18.14 -21.22 22.34
CA LYS A 22 -19.19 -21.73 21.45
C LYS A 22 -20.42 -22.19 22.23
N GLN A 23 -20.23 -22.99 23.28
CA GLN A 23 -21.33 -23.47 24.12
C GLN A 23 -22.06 -22.31 24.81
N TYR A 24 -21.31 -21.28 25.25
CA TYR A 24 -21.90 -20.07 25.81
C TYR A 24 -22.78 -19.33 24.80
N TYR A 25 -22.29 -19.08 23.58
CA TYR A 25 -23.06 -18.39 22.54
C TYR A 25 -24.30 -19.17 22.08
N LEU A 26 -24.24 -20.51 22.03
CA LEU A 26 -25.39 -21.36 21.68
C LEU A 26 -26.55 -21.24 22.68
N GLN A 27 -26.27 -20.83 23.91
CA GLN A 27 -27.28 -20.64 24.96
C GLN A 27 -27.87 -19.21 24.98
N GLN A 28 -27.32 -18.28 24.19
CA GLN A 28 -27.80 -16.90 24.13
C GLN A 28 -28.87 -16.70 23.06
N ASN A 29 -29.86 -15.86 23.36
CA ASN A 29 -30.79 -15.36 22.35
C ASN A 29 -30.13 -14.19 21.60
N ILE A 30 -29.57 -14.48 20.42
CA ILE A 30 -28.80 -13.50 19.65
C ILE A 30 -29.67 -12.96 18.50
N LEU A 31 -29.81 -11.64 18.47
CA LEU A 31 -30.29 -10.91 17.30
C LEU A 31 -29.09 -10.25 16.61
N SER A 32 -29.02 -10.35 15.29
CA SER A 32 -27.98 -9.69 14.49
C SER A 32 -28.64 -8.90 13.38
N GLN A 33 -28.27 -7.62 13.27
CA GLN A 33 -28.78 -6.70 12.27
C GLN A 33 -27.60 -5.91 11.69
N ALA A 34 -27.55 -5.79 10.37
CA ALA A 34 -26.61 -4.89 9.73
C ALA A 34 -27.09 -3.44 9.93
N LEU A 35 -26.18 -2.54 10.30
CA LEU A 35 -26.41 -1.09 10.35
C LEU A 35 -26.34 -0.47 8.94
N SER A 36 -26.92 -1.14 7.95
CA SER A 36 -27.03 -0.63 6.58
C SER A 36 -27.86 0.65 6.60
N GLY A 37 -27.30 1.73 6.06
CA GLY A 37 -27.96 3.04 6.01
C GLY A 37 -27.45 4.06 7.02
N PHE A 38 -26.74 3.67 8.09
CA PHE A 38 -26.23 4.65 9.07
C PHE A 38 -25.38 5.76 8.41
N SER A 39 -24.42 5.38 7.57
CA SER A 39 -23.62 6.34 6.80
C SER A 39 -24.43 7.12 5.76
N THR A 40 -25.48 6.51 5.20
CA THR A 40 -26.36 7.14 4.20
C THR A 40 -27.22 8.21 4.86
N GLU A 41 -27.81 7.95 6.02
CA GLU A 41 -28.58 8.94 6.78
C GLU A 41 -27.74 10.15 7.16
N GLN A 42 -26.46 9.96 7.48
CA GLN A 42 -25.53 11.07 7.75
C GLN A 42 -25.20 11.93 6.52
N THR A 43 -25.45 11.45 5.30
CA THR A 43 -25.33 12.28 4.09
C THR A 43 -26.52 13.18 3.86
N LEU A 44 -27.63 12.98 4.59
CA LEU A 44 -28.92 13.67 4.42
C LEU A 44 -29.47 13.62 2.98
N GLN A 45 -29.02 12.65 2.16
CA GLN A 45 -29.49 12.47 0.78
C GLN A 45 -30.83 11.75 0.71
N THR A 46 -31.15 10.94 1.73
CA THR A 46 -32.45 10.29 1.82
C THR A 46 -33.47 11.31 2.32
N TYR A 47 -34.35 11.77 1.43
CA TYR A 47 -35.59 12.42 1.84
C TYR A 47 -36.46 11.32 2.45
N ILE A 48 -36.34 11.08 3.76
CA ILE A 48 -37.41 10.42 4.49
C ILE A 48 -38.35 11.56 4.85
N PRO A 49 -39.51 11.73 4.18
CA PRO A 49 -40.56 12.57 4.73
C PRO A 49 -40.99 11.92 6.04
N ALA A 50 -40.31 12.26 7.13
CA ALA A 50 -40.69 11.91 8.47
C ALA A 50 -41.85 12.82 8.89
N ILE A 51 -42.93 12.81 8.11
CA ILE A 51 -44.22 13.20 8.62
C ILE A 51 -44.55 12.09 9.62
N THR A 52 -44.40 12.40 10.91
CA THR A 52 -44.83 11.51 11.97
C THR A 52 -46.33 11.29 11.77
N VAL A 53 -46.69 10.15 11.18
CA VAL A 53 -48.09 9.74 11.08
C VAL A 53 -48.50 9.32 12.48
N GLN A 54 -49.07 10.27 13.22
CA GLN A 54 -49.58 10.01 14.55
C GLN A 54 -50.88 9.20 14.45
N ASP A 55 -51.00 8.20 15.31
CA ASP A 55 -52.21 7.40 15.44
C ASP A 55 -53.33 8.26 16.06
N LEU A 56 -54.24 8.72 15.19
CA LEU A 56 -55.38 9.58 15.54
C LEU A 56 -56.34 8.94 16.56
N ILE A 57 -56.27 7.62 16.75
CA ILE A 57 -57.18 6.88 17.65
C ILE A 57 -56.66 6.94 19.10
N LYS A 58 -55.36 7.16 19.31
CA LYS A 58 -54.73 7.23 20.64
C LYS A 58 -54.70 8.62 21.29
N GLY A 59 -55.45 9.58 20.75
CA GLY A 59 -55.67 10.88 21.39
C GLY A 59 -54.50 11.88 21.28
N GLY A 60 -53.51 11.61 20.42
CA GLY A 60 -52.57 12.65 19.99
C GLY A 60 -53.31 13.69 19.15
N ARG A 61 -53.32 14.95 19.58
CA ARG A 61 -53.89 16.04 18.76
C ARG A 61 -53.01 16.20 17.53
N ASP A 62 -53.63 16.09 16.36
CA ASP A 62 -53.04 16.35 15.06
C ASP A 62 -52.42 17.76 15.01
N SER A 63 -51.15 17.86 15.39
CA SER A 63 -50.41 19.11 15.44
C SER A 63 -50.03 19.59 14.04
N ILE A 64 -49.87 18.67 13.10
CA ILE A 64 -49.47 18.97 11.72
C ILE A 64 -50.63 19.59 10.95
N THR A 65 -51.82 18.99 10.95
CA THR A 65 -52.98 19.58 10.27
C THR A 65 -53.39 20.91 10.89
N MET A 66 -53.23 21.05 12.21
CA MET A 66 -53.48 22.32 12.89
C MET A 66 -52.45 23.39 12.50
N ALA A 67 -51.17 23.03 12.37
CA ALA A 67 -50.13 23.92 11.87
C ALA A 67 -50.33 24.29 10.39
N ILE A 68 -50.74 23.33 9.54
CA ILE A 68 -51.07 23.56 8.13
C ILE A 68 -52.29 24.49 8.01
N ASN A 69 -53.34 24.26 8.80
CA ASN A 69 -54.54 25.10 8.81
C ASN A 69 -54.23 26.53 9.28
N ASN A 70 -53.37 26.68 10.30
CA ASN A 70 -52.93 27.99 10.78
C ASN A 70 -52.05 28.71 9.74
N ALA A 71 -51.15 27.98 9.07
CA ALA A 71 -50.32 28.53 7.99
C ALA A 71 -51.16 28.91 6.76
N ALA A 72 -52.17 28.12 6.40
CA ALA A 72 -53.09 28.42 5.30
C ALA A 72 -54.00 29.63 5.56
N GLY A 73 -54.20 30.00 6.84
CA GLY A 73 -54.94 31.19 7.26
C GLY A 73 -54.08 32.44 7.50
N ALA A 74 -52.77 32.38 7.28
CA ALA A 74 -51.82 33.44 7.57
C ALA A 74 -52.00 34.68 6.66
N THR A 75 -51.82 35.87 7.23
CA THR A 75 -51.93 37.15 6.49
C THR A 75 -50.57 37.63 5.99
N SER A 76 -50.51 38.68 5.16
CA SER A 76 -49.25 39.15 4.54
C SER A 76 -48.17 39.65 5.52
N GLY A 77 -48.49 39.76 6.82
CA GLY A 77 -47.54 40.10 7.88
C GLY A 77 -46.99 38.89 8.64
N ASP A 78 -47.51 37.69 8.39
CA ASP A 78 -47.09 36.47 9.07
C ASP A 78 -45.96 35.79 8.30
N ASN A 79 -44.85 35.51 9.00
CA ASN A 79 -43.73 34.81 8.42
C ASN A 79 -44.03 33.31 8.38
N TRP A 80 -44.21 32.74 7.18
CA TRP A 80 -44.42 31.30 6.96
C TRP A 80 -43.33 30.44 7.63
N TYR A 81 -42.13 31.00 7.85
CA TYR A 81 -41.01 30.33 8.53
C TYR A 81 -41.16 30.21 10.06
N ASP A 82 -42.02 31.00 10.72
CA ASP A 82 -42.22 30.91 12.18
C ASP A 82 -42.90 29.59 12.60
N PHE A 83 -43.62 28.94 11.69
CA PHE A 83 -44.34 27.68 11.96
C PHE A 83 -43.48 26.42 11.79
N GLY A 84 -42.19 26.57 11.50
CA GLY A 84 -41.20 25.50 11.69
C GLY A 84 -41.36 24.27 10.79
N PHE A 85 -42.04 24.36 9.65
CA PHE A 85 -42.04 23.24 8.67
C PHE A 85 -40.64 22.89 8.16
N ASN A 86 -39.69 23.83 8.29
CA ASN A 86 -38.28 23.67 7.93
C ASN A 86 -37.31 23.94 9.10
N ASN A 87 -37.75 23.85 10.37
CA ASN A 87 -36.85 24.03 11.53
C ASN A 87 -35.97 22.79 11.75
N VAL A 88 -35.18 22.46 10.75
CA VAL A 88 -33.92 21.73 10.90
C VAL A 88 -32.82 22.77 10.68
N ALA A 89 -32.80 23.80 11.53
CA ALA A 89 -31.61 24.65 11.64
C ALA A 89 -30.45 23.75 12.09
N PRO A 90 -29.20 23.98 11.63
CA PRO A 90 -28.09 23.16 12.04
C PRO A 90 -27.81 23.47 13.51
N ILE A 91 -27.97 22.47 14.38
CA ILE A 91 -27.78 22.67 15.81
C ILE A 91 -26.31 22.44 16.10
N GLY A 92 -25.58 23.48 16.50
CA GLY A 92 -24.12 23.40 16.69
C GLY A 92 -23.66 22.54 17.88
N THR A 93 -24.56 22.15 18.78
CA THR A 93 -24.25 21.43 20.02
C THR A 93 -25.40 20.54 20.51
N GLY A 94 -25.09 19.38 21.11
CA GLY A 94 -26.07 18.46 21.70
C GLY A 94 -26.56 17.34 20.74
N PRO A 95 -27.49 16.46 21.17
CA PRO A 95 -27.93 15.29 20.42
C PRO A 95 -28.50 15.62 19.03
N LEU A 96 -29.13 16.78 18.90
CA LEU A 96 -29.71 17.25 17.64
C LEU A 96 -28.65 17.71 16.61
N ALA A 97 -27.40 17.95 17.05
CA ALA A 97 -26.28 18.22 16.15
C ALA A 97 -25.92 17.02 15.26
N GLN A 98 -26.36 15.81 15.65
CA GLN A 98 -26.19 14.58 14.86
C GLN A 98 -27.01 14.58 13.56
N GLY A 99 -27.97 15.50 13.41
CA GLY A 99 -28.73 15.73 12.17
C GLY A 99 -28.05 16.70 11.20
N ASN A 100 -26.88 17.24 11.52
CA ASN A 100 -26.15 18.15 10.63
C ASN A 100 -25.36 17.37 9.59
N PHE A 101 -25.34 17.87 8.35
CA PHE A 101 -24.48 17.33 7.31
C PHE A 101 -23.00 17.54 7.69
N GLY A 102 -22.27 16.44 7.84
CA GLY A 102 -20.82 16.44 8.07
C GLY A 102 -20.12 15.53 7.05
N PRO A 103 -19.34 16.06 6.09
CA PRO A 103 -18.79 15.23 5.00
C PRO A 103 -17.65 14.29 5.48
N LEU A 104 -17.11 14.54 6.67
CA LEU A 104 -16.17 13.69 7.39
C LEU A 104 -16.79 13.30 8.72
N ARG A 105 -16.91 12.00 8.97
CA ARG A 105 -17.40 11.45 10.25
C ARG A 105 -16.24 10.94 11.08
N SER A 106 -16.18 11.32 12.34
CA SER A 106 -15.27 10.77 13.35
C SER A 106 -15.87 10.98 14.74
N GLY A 107 -15.47 10.17 15.72
CA GLY A 107 -15.80 10.42 17.12
C GLY A 107 -16.30 9.16 17.83
N PHE A 108 -17.32 9.31 18.66
CA PHE A 108 -17.89 8.23 19.46
C PHE A 108 -19.40 8.18 19.26
N MET A 109 -19.94 6.97 19.30
CA MET A 109 -21.37 6.67 19.25
C MET A 109 -21.79 6.06 20.59
N GLU A 110 -22.94 6.53 21.06
CA GLU A 110 -23.67 6.01 22.21
C GLU A 110 -25.03 5.52 21.71
N VAL A 111 -25.58 4.52 22.39
CA VAL A 111 -26.90 3.97 22.05
C VAL A 111 -27.88 4.42 23.12
N GLU A 112 -28.62 5.50 22.88
CA GLU A 112 -29.59 6.02 23.85
C GLU A 112 -30.82 5.11 23.97
N TYR A 113 -31.24 4.52 22.85
CA TYR A 113 -32.51 3.80 22.75
C TYR A 113 -32.45 2.74 21.65
N LEU A 114 -33.03 1.57 21.91
CA LEU A 114 -33.16 0.48 20.94
C LEU A 114 -34.55 -0.15 21.06
N GLU A 115 -35.26 -0.27 19.95
CA GLU A 115 -36.62 -0.83 19.88
C GLU A 115 -36.71 -1.87 18.76
N ILE A 116 -37.32 -3.01 19.06
CA ILE A 116 -37.73 -3.99 18.07
C ILE A 116 -39.19 -3.72 17.72
N VAL A 117 -39.46 -3.57 16.43
CA VAL A 117 -40.82 -3.45 15.91
C VAL A 117 -41.15 -4.71 15.11
N ASP A 118 -42.23 -5.39 15.46
CA ASP A 118 -42.68 -6.57 14.73
C ASP A 118 -43.49 -6.21 13.47
N VAL A 119 -43.85 -7.22 12.68
CA VAL A 119 -44.63 -7.05 11.44
C VAL A 119 -46.05 -6.47 11.65
N PHE A 120 -46.55 -6.51 12.88
CA PHE A 120 -47.85 -5.95 13.27
C PHE A 120 -47.72 -4.55 13.93
N GLY A 121 -46.52 -3.99 13.98
CA GLY A 121 -46.25 -2.68 14.58
C GLY A 121 -46.18 -2.71 16.12
N GLN A 122 -46.10 -3.89 16.74
CA GLN A 122 -45.85 -4.01 18.16
C GLN A 122 -44.40 -3.64 18.46
N ARG A 123 -44.22 -2.93 19.56
CA ARG A 123 -42.98 -2.27 19.93
C ARG A 123 -42.42 -2.88 21.21
N MET A 124 -41.16 -3.29 21.19
CA MET A 124 -40.43 -3.79 22.36
C MET A 124 -39.15 -3.00 22.53
N GLN A 125 -39.09 -2.18 23.58
CA GLN A 125 -37.87 -1.48 23.96
C GLN A 125 -36.90 -2.45 24.61
N LEU A 126 -35.65 -2.43 24.16
CA LEU A 126 -34.54 -3.17 24.76
C LEU A 126 -33.85 -2.30 25.80
N LEU A 127 -33.50 -2.91 26.93
CA LEU A 127 -32.85 -2.26 28.06
C LEU A 127 -31.63 -3.08 28.49
N THR A 128 -30.63 -2.41 29.06
CA THR A 128 -29.49 -3.04 29.73
C THR A 128 -29.67 -2.99 31.24
N ASP A 129 -29.15 -3.98 31.98
CA ASP A 129 -29.27 -4.04 33.44
C ASP A 129 -28.73 -2.79 34.14
N THR A 130 -27.74 -2.15 33.51
CA THR A 130 -27.17 -0.88 33.95
C THR A 130 -27.02 0.06 32.75
N HIS A 131 -27.13 1.36 33.01
CA HIS A 131 -26.86 2.43 32.05
C HIS A 131 -25.47 3.03 32.30
N THR A 132 -24.91 3.69 31.30
CA THR A 132 -23.72 4.55 31.43
C THR A 132 -24.04 5.80 32.28
N SER A 133 -23.01 6.57 32.64
CA SER A 133 -23.18 7.80 33.43
C SER A 133 -24.02 8.89 32.74
N ASP A 134 -24.10 8.86 31.41
CA ASP A 134 -24.93 9.77 30.60
C ASP A 134 -26.36 9.24 30.36
N GLY A 135 -26.68 8.02 30.84
CA GLY A 135 -27.99 7.41 30.69
C GLY A 135 -28.17 6.56 29.42
N SER A 136 -27.14 6.45 28.56
CA SER A 136 -27.19 5.53 27.40
C SER A 136 -27.08 4.05 27.80
N LEU A 137 -27.46 3.18 26.87
CA LEU A 137 -27.36 1.73 27.04
C LEU A 137 -25.89 1.29 27.07
N GLN A 138 -25.58 0.30 27.89
CA GLN A 138 -24.25 -0.29 27.88
C GLN A 138 -24.02 -1.09 26.59
N VAL A 139 -22.87 -0.84 25.97
CA VAL A 139 -22.45 -1.52 24.74
C VAL A 139 -21.08 -2.16 24.93
N ILE A 140 -20.90 -3.31 24.28
CA ILE A 140 -19.61 -3.99 24.21
C ILE A 140 -19.13 -3.84 22.77
N PRO A 141 -18.26 -2.84 22.48
CA PRO A 141 -17.73 -2.68 21.14
C PRO A 141 -16.74 -3.81 20.81
N CYS A 142 -16.67 -4.21 19.55
CA CYS A 142 -15.58 -5.08 19.11
C CYS A 142 -14.25 -4.30 19.12
N MET A 143 -13.12 -5.02 19.10
CA MET A 143 -11.78 -4.43 19.24
C MET A 143 -11.52 -3.23 18.31
N ASN A 144 -12.02 -3.27 17.07
CA ASN A 144 -11.82 -2.20 16.08
C ASN A 144 -12.72 -0.97 16.28
N PHE A 145 -13.80 -1.11 17.05
CA PHE A 145 -14.70 -0.02 17.44
C PHE A 145 -14.58 0.30 18.93
N ALA A 146 -13.62 -0.29 19.64
CA ALA A 146 -13.34 0.06 21.02
C ALA A 146 -12.44 1.30 21.04
N PRO A 147 -12.65 2.24 21.99
CA PRO A 147 -11.67 3.26 22.30
C PRO A 147 -10.32 2.62 22.63
N GLN A 148 -9.23 3.37 22.45
CA GLN A 148 -7.92 2.91 22.90
C GLN A 148 -7.94 2.64 24.42
N SER A 149 -7.19 1.64 24.88
CA SER A 149 -7.15 1.27 26.30
C SER A 149 -6.69 2.39 27.23
N THR A 150 -6.02 3.41 26.68
CA THR A 150 -5.59 4.63 27.38
C THR A 150 -6.69 5.69 27.49
N ASP A 151 -7.78 5.59 26.71
CA ASP A 151 -8.91 6.51 26.73
C ASP A 151 -9.97 6.05 27.74
N THR A 152 -9.75 6.43 29.00
CA THR A 152 -10.65 6.11 30.11
C THR A 152 -11.93 6.95 30.12
N ILE A 153 -11.95 8.08 29.41
CA ILE A 153 -13.10 9.00 29.37
C ILE A 153 -14.21 8.43 28.49
N ASN A 154 -13.84 7.83 27.35
CA ASN A 154 -14.80 7.28 26.39
C ASN A 154 -15.01 5.77 26.56
N THR A 155 -14.61 5.20 27.70
CA THR A 155 -14.81 3.77 28.00
C THR A 155 -16.29 3.41 27.93
N GLY A 156 -16.61 2.31 27.25
CA GLY A 156 -17.99 1.86 27.04
C GLY A 156 -18.73 2.57 25.89
N LYS A 157 -18.07 3.46 25.15
CA LYS A 157 -18.61 4.06 23.91
C LYS A 157 -18.12 3.30 22.69
N ILE A 158 -18.81 3.47 21.56
CA ILE A 158 -18.41 2.91 20.26
C ILE A 158 -17.54 3.94 19.55
N TYR A 159 -16.26 3.66 19.38
CA TYR A 159 -15.36 4.50 18.59
C TYR A 159 -15.72 4.41 17.10
N LEU A 160 -15.96 5.54 16.46
CA LEU A 160 -16.19 5.67 15.04
C LEU A 160 -14.90 6.23 14.38
N PRO A 161 -14.14 5.41 13.64
CA PRO A 161 -12.95 5.91 12.97
C PRO A 161 -13.32 6.99 11.94
N PRO A 162 -12.39 7.92 11.65
CA PRO A 162 -12.54 8.90 10.58
C PRO A 162 -12.97 8.23 9.27
N ARG A 163 -14.06 8.67 8.66
CA ARG A 163 -14.57 8.19 7.35
C ARG A 163 -15.09 9.36 6.54
N ILE A 164 -14.76 9.38 5.25
CA ILE A 164 -15.38 10.28 4.28
C ILE A 164 -16.75 9.69 3.94
N LEU A 165 -17.82 10.48 4.06
CA LEU A 165 -19.17 10.01 3.79
C LEU A 165 -19.49 9.93 2.29
N ALA A 166 -18.84 10.77 1.46
CA ALA A 166 -18.89 10.61 0.01
C ALA A 166 -18.30 9.26 -0.40
N PRO A 167 -18.91 8.56 -1.37
CA PRO A 167 -18.24 7.47 -2.07
C PRO A 167 -16.90 7.96 -2.61
N SER A 168 -15.82 7.39 -2.07
CA SER A 168 -14.45 7.84 -2.32
C SER A 168 -13.56 6.62 -2.52
N ARG A 169 -12.53 6.76 -3.36
CA ARG A 169 -11.55 5.69 -3.59
C ARG A 169 -10.13 6.21 -3.53
N LEU A 170 -9.23 5.35 -3.06
CA LEU A 170 -7.80 5.52 -3.19
C LEU A 170 -7.39 4.99 -4.57
N TRP A 171 -6.82 5.85 -5.39
CA TRP A 171 -6.22 5.50 -6.66
C TRP A 171 -4.76 5.11 -6.42
N PHE A 172 -4.54 3.85 -6.05
CA PHE A 172 -3.20 3.26 -5.93
C PHE A 172 -3.02 2.22 -7.03
N ARG A 173 -2.25 2.55 -8.07
CA ARG A 173 -2.12 1.74 -9.30
C ARG A 173 -0.68 1.64 -9.79
N TRP A 174 -0.32 0.49 -10.36
CA TRP A 174 0.95 0.30 -11.06
C TRP A 174 1.01 1.11 -12.36
N LEU A 175 2.15 1.74 -12.62
CA LEU A 175 2.48 2.31 -13.92
C LEU A 175 3.27 1.29 -14.74
N SER A 176 3.03 1.28 -16.06
CA SER A 176 3.81 0.46 -17.00
C SER A 176 5.27 0.90 -17.00
N ALA A 177 6.18 -0.08 -16.98
CA ALA A 177 7.61 0.14 -17.08
C ALA A 177 8.02 0.61 -18.49
N ASP A 178 7.31 0.12 -19.51
CA ASP A 178 7.53 0.52 -20.90
C ASP A 178 6.51 1.57 -21.31
N PHE A 179 7.01 2.76 -21.62
CA PHE A 179 6.29 3.80 -22.34
C PHE A 179 6.54 3.61 -23.84
N THR A 180 5.50 3.34 -24.61
CA THR A 180 5.60 3.27 -26.07
C THR A 180 4.71 4.35 -26.70
N PRO A 181 5.29 5.34 -27.42
CA PRO A 181 4.51 6.37 -28.10
C PRO A 181 3.72 5.83 -29.32
N ASP A 182 3.94 4.57 -29.69
CA ASP A 182 3.30 3.91 -30.82
C ASP A 182 1.85 3.46 -30.53
N VAL A 183 1.37 3.58 -29.28
CA VAL A 183 -0.02 3.27 -28.91
C VAL A 183 -0.89 4.52 -29.13
N PRO A 184 -1.80 4.53 -30.13
CA PRO A 184 -2.58 5.73 -30.44
C PRO A 184 -3.46 6.17 -29.25
N GLY A 185 -3.32 7.44 -28.85
CA GLY A 185 -4.07 8.04 -27.73
C GLY A 185 -3.33 8.03 -26.38
N ILE A 186 -2.08 7.57 -26.34
CA ILE A 186 -1.20 7.63 -25.17
C ILE A 186 -0.03 8.59 -25.46
N ASP A 187 -0.16 9.83 -24.99
CA ASP A 187 0.82 10.89 -25.25
C ASP A 187 1.78 11.14 -24.06
N SER A 188 1.67 10.36 -22.98
CA SER A 188 2.45 10.55 -21.75
C SER A 188 2.80 9.24 -21.04
N ASP A 189 3.85 9.28 -20.21
CA ASP A 189 4.39 8.19 -19.37
C ASP A 189 3.44 7.74 -18.22
N PHE A 190 2.15 8.05 -18.34
CA PHE A 190 1.10 7.76 -17.35
C PHE A 190 0.18 6.63 -17.86
N VAL A 191 0.75 5.47 -18.11
CA VAL A 191 0.00 4.27 -18.50
C VAL A 191 -0.22 3.37 -17.30
N GLU A 192 -1.47 3.21 -16.88
CA GLU A 192 -1.84 2.21 -15.88
C GLU A 192 -1.55 0.80 -16.43
N THR A 193 -0.87 -0.03 -15.63
CA THR A 193 -0.73 -1.46 -15.94
C THR A 193 -2.11 -2.11 -15.95
N ASN A 194 -2.47 -2.78 -17.03
CA ASN A 194 -3.73 -3.52 -17.13
C ASN A 194 -3.45 -5.03 -17.21
N THR A 195 -4.50 -5.84 -17.39
CA THR A 195 -4.39 -7.30 -17.49
C THR A 195 -3.70 -7.79 -18.77
N HIS A 196 -3.23 -6.89 -19.64
CA HIS A 196 -2.50 -7.26 -20.84
C HIS A 196 -1.03 -7.59 -20.49
N PRO A 197 -0.50 -8.75 -20.90
CA PRO A 197 0.87 -9.16 -20.60
C PRO A 197 1.97 -8.22 -21.12
N ALA A 198 1.64 -7.33 -22.06
CA ALA A 198 2.58 -6.38 -22.66
C ALA A 198 2.85 -5.13 -21.80
N THR A 199 2.11 -4.92 -20.70
CA THR A 199 2.44 -3.88 -19.72
C THR A 199 2.90 -4.55 -18.44
N SER A 200 4.21 -4.50 -18.15
CA SER A 200 4.79 -4.94 -16.89
C SER A 200 5.08 -3.71 -16.02
N PRO A 201 4.87 -3.77 -14.70
CA PRO A 201 5.25 -2.69 -13.78
C PRO A 201 6.73 -2.70 -13.42
N VAL A 202 7.48 -3.73 -13.83
CA VAL A 202 8.88 -3.95 -13.45
C VAL A 202 9.83 -3.20 -14.39
N CYS A 203 10.46 -2.15 -13.86
CA CYS A 203 11.48 -1.36 -14.55
C CYS A 203 12.85 -2.06 -14.57
N GLY A 204 13.13 -2.89 -13.55
CA GLY A 204 14.39 -3.61 -13.38
C GLY A 204 14.47 -4.32 -12.04
N TRP A 205 15.60 -4.97 -11.77
CA TRP A 205 15.79 -5.73 -10.55
C TRP A 205 17.04 -5.32 -9.79
N ILE A 206 16.95 -5.47 -8.47
CA ILE A 206 18.03 -5.19 -7.53
C ILE A 206 18.21 -6.41 -6.64
N LEU A 207 19.44 -6.89 -6.50
CA LEU A 207 19.77 -8.01 -5.62
C LEU A 207 20.83 -7.57 -4.58
N PRO A 208 20.50 -7.59 -3.27
CA PRO A 208 21.42 -7.22 -2.20
C PRO A 208 22.39 -8.34 -1.86
N ASN A 209 23.67 -8.16 -2.13
CA ASN A 209 24.71 -9.08 -1.70
C ASN A 209 25.24 -8.69 -0.32
N HIS A 210 24.77 -9.39 0.70
CA HIS A 210 25.20 -9.17 2.09
C HIS A 210 26.61 -9.70 2.39
N LEU A 211 27.21 -10.54 1.53
CA LEU A 211 28.57 -11.03 1.72
C LEU A 211 29.60 -9.93 1.47
N ASP A 212 29.47 -9.23 0.35
CA ASP A 212 30.43 -8.20 -0.09
C ASP A 212 29.94 -6.76 0.13
N ASN A 213 28.75 -6.58 0.73
CA ASN A 213 28.07 -5.29 0.86
C ASN A 213 27.95 -4.52 -0.45
N ASN A 214 27.49 -5.20 -1.51
CA ASN A 214 27.21 -4.59 -2.80
C ASN A 214 25.77 -4.87 -3.26
N LEU A 215 25.28 -4.05 -4.18
CA LEU A 215 23.96 -4.18 -4.79
C LEU A 215 24.13 -4.47 -6.27
N PHE A 216 23.64 -5.63 -6.71
CA PHE A 216 23.59 -5.99 -8.12
C PHE A 216 22.35 -5.39 -8.76
N PHE A 217 22.52 -4.91 -10.00
CA PHE A 217 21.45 -4.35 -10.83
C PHE A 217 21.28 -5.18 -12.09
N TYR A 218 20.04 -5.44 -12.45
CA TYR A 218 19.64 -6.18 -13.63
C TYR A 218 18.56 -5.42 -14.40
N ASP A 219 18.51 -5.64 -15.71
CA ASP A 219 17.43 -5.11 -16.54
C ASP A 219 16.08 -5.77 -16.24
N SER A 220 14.98 -5.32 -16.85
CA SER A 220 13.64 -5.88 -16.61
C SER A 220 13.54 -7.38 -16.94
N THR A 221 14.41 -7.91 -17.79
CA THR A 221 14.45 -9.32 -18.20
C THR A 221 15.30 -10.20 -17.29
N GLY A 222 16.00 -9.61 -16.31
CA GLY A 222 16.88 -10.31 -15.36
C GLY A 222 18.32 -10.48 -15.86
N LEU A 223 18.74 -9.77 -16.93
CA LEU A 223 20.14 -9.77 -17.37
C LEU A 223 20.98 -8.82 -16.53
N PRO A 224 22.20 -9.21 -16.12
CA PRO A 224 23.05 -8.39 -15.28
C PRO A 224 23.53 -7.14 -16.02
N ILE A 225 23.51 -6.00 -15.32
CA ILE A 225 24.04 -4.71 -15.78
C ILE A 225 25.38 -4.44 -15.08
N GLY A 226 25.37 -4.42 -13.75
CA GLY A 226 26.54 -4.14 -12.93
C GLY A 226 26.19 -4.07 -11.45
N SER A 227 27.08 -3.51 -10.63
CA SER A 227 26.89 -3.42 -9.18
C SER A 227 27.41 -2.12 -8.60
N PHE A 228 26.82 -1.69 -7.48
CA PHE A 228 27.36 -0.64 -6.64
C PHE A 228 27.88 -1.25 -5.34
N GLY A 229 29.14 -0.96 -5.02
CA GLY A 229 29.81 -1.40 -3.80
C GLY A 229 30.54 -0.26 -3.11
N ILE A 230 31.18 -0.57 -1.99
CA ILE A 230 32.00 0.40 -1.24
C ILE A 230 33.46 0.00 -1.35
N GLU A 231 34.26 0.88 -1.96
CA GLU A 231 35.70 0.71 -2.06
C GLU A 231 36.39 1.96 -1.54
N HIS A 232 37.39 1.80 -0.66
CA HIS A 232 38.11 2.94 -0.07
C HIS A 232 37.16 4.00 0.55
N ASN A 233 36.06 3.56 1.17
CA ASN A 233 35.02 4.41 1.75
C ASN A 233 34.33 5.35 0.75
N GLN A 234 34.32 4.99 -0.54
CA GLN A 234 33.60 5.66 -1.61
C GLN A 234 32.61 4.67 -2.25
N LEU A 235 31.49 5.22 -2.73
CA LEU A 235 30.55 4.45 -3.54
C LEU A 235 31.17 4.27 -4.94
N VAL A 236 31.37 3.02 -5.35
CA VAL A 236 31.99 2.69 -6.63
C VAL A 236 31.06 1.80 -7.42
N TYR A 237 30.93 2.11 -8.71
CA TYR A 237 30.22 1.26 -9.66
C TYR A 237 31.22 0.30 -10.32
N ARG A 238 30.79 -0.96 -10.53
CA ARG A 238 31.50 -1.98 -11.29
C ARG A 238 30.57 -2.56 -12.35
N THR A 239 31.07 -2.71 -13.57
CA THR A 239 30.32 -3.39 -14.63
C THR A 239 30.13 -4.88 -14.31
N ARG A 240 29.21 -5.53 -15.02
CA ARG A 240 29.05 -6.99 -14.92
C ARG A 240 30.34 -7.73 -15.31
N PRO A 241 30.68 -8.84 -14.64
CA PRO A 241 31.81 -9.67 -15.04
C PRO A 241 31.74 -10.13 -16.49
N GLY A 242 32.89 -10.15 -17.18
CA GLY A 242 33.00 -10.56 -18.59
C GLY A 242 32.59 -9.50 -19.61
N ASN A 243 32.29 -8.26 -19.19
CA ASN A 243 31.93 -7.18 -20.11
C ASN A 243 33.17 -6.55 -20.77
N LEU A 244 33.60 -7.12 -21.90
CA LEU A 244 34.75 -6.63 -22.67
C LEU A 244 34.58 -5.20 -23.21
N ASN A 245 33.34 -4.70 -23.31
CA ASN A 245 33.04 -3.37 -23.81
C ASN A 245 33.16 -2.27 -22.72
N ASN A 246 33.23 -2.64 -21.43
CA ASN A 246 33.28 -1.69 -20.32
C ASN A 246 34.40 -1.99 -19.32
N GLN A 247 35.66 -2.03 -19.79
CA GLN A 247 36.81 -2.31 -18.92
C GLN A 247 37.12 -1.21 -17.90
N GLN A 248 36.49 -0.04 -18.01
CA GLN A 248 36.71 1.11 -17.13
C GLN A 248 35.63 1.27 -16.05
N ASP A 249 34.65 0.35 -16.00
CA ASP A 249 33.51 0.44 -15.09
C ASP A 249 32.76 1.78 -15.23
N ASP A 250 32.55 2.26 -16.47
CA ASP A 250 31.74 3.45 -16.70
C ASP A 250 30.25 3.08 -16.81
N LEU A 251 29.47 3.53 -15.83
CA LEU A 251 28.01 3.41 -15.83
C LEU A 251 27.37 3.83 -17.17
N SER A 252 27.90 4.88 -17.83
CA SER A 252 27.31 5.39 -19.06
C SER A 252 27.35 4.42 -20.24
N ILE A 253 28.29 3.46 -20.23
CA ILE A 253 28.41 2.42 -21.26
C ILE A 253 27.33 1.34 -21.07
N ASP A 254 26.97 1.03 -19.82
CA ASP A 254 26.04 -0.07 -19.51
C ASP A 254 24.57 0.36 -19.49
N ILE A 255 24.27 1.62 -19.13
CA ILE A 255 22.88 2.12 -19.05
C ILE A 255 22.60 3.36 -19.90
N GLY A 256 23.62 3.94 -20.53
CA GLY A 256 23.49 5.17 -21.32
C GLY A 256 23.57 6.43 -20.47
N THR A 257 23.51 7.59 -21.12
CA THR A 257 23.48 8.89 -20.43
C THR A 257 22.08 9.14 -19.85
N PRO A 258 21.94 10.01 -18.83
CA PRO A 258 20.62 10.32 -18.25
C PRO A 258 19.56 10.75 -19.29
N LYS A 259 19.97 11.37 -20.40
CA LYS A 259 19.08 11.85 -21.47
C LYS A 259 18.89 10.87 -22.63
N ALA A 260 19.68 9.80 -22.67
CA ALA A 260 19.62 8.78 -23.70
C ALA A 260 19.95 7.42 -23.06
N PRO A 261 19.03 6.87 -22.25
CA PRO A 261 19.21 5.56 -21.63
C PRO A 261 19.13 4.46 -22.70
N ILE A 262 19.94 3.41 -22.54
CA ILE A 262 19.90 2.21 -23.40
C ILE A 262 19.19 1.02 -22.73
N VAL A 263 18.90 1.15 -21.43
CA VAL A 263 18.04 0.25 -20.64
C VAL A 263 16.74 0.98 -20.29
N ASN A 264 15.86 0.36 -19.48
CA ASN A 264 14.63 1.01 -19.03
C ASN A 264 14.94 2.41 -18.43
N PRO A 265 14.27 3.49 -18.90
CA PRO A 265 14.59 4.85 -18.47
C PRO A 265 14.50 5.07 -16.95
N ASN A 266 13.51 4.46 -16.32
CA ASN A 266 13.27 4.60 -14.88
C ASN A 266 14.35 3.90 -14.06
N LEU A 267 14.77 2.70 -14.50
CA LEU A 267 15.92 2.00 -13.92
C LEU A 267 17.21 2.80 -14.08
N ALA A 268 17.47 3.34 -15.28
CA ALA A 268 18.66 4.13 -15.54
C ALA A 268 18.71 5.39 -14.66
N GLN A 269 17.58 6.11 -14.53
CA GLN A 269 17.46 7.26 -13.63
C GLN A 269 17.74 6.87 -12.17
N PHE A 270 17.21 5.74 -11.72
CA PHE A 270 17.46 5.25 -10.37
C PHE A 270 18.95 4.90 -10.14
N MET A 271 19.60 4.25 -11.10
CA MET A 271 21.04 3.96 -11.03
C MET A 271 21.91 5.23 -11.04
N TRP A 272 21.54 6.25 -11.82
CA TRP A 272 22.20 7.55 -11.79
C TRP A 272 22.01 8.28 -10.45
N TYR A 273 20.82 8.16 -9.85
CA TYR A 273 20.58 8.66 -8.49
C TYR A 273 21.49 7.97 -7.48
N VAL A 274 21.60 6.64 -7.52
CA VAL A 274 22.50 5.87 -6.63
C VAL A 274 23.94 6.32 -6.84
N LYS A 275 24.43 6.46 -8.07
CA LYS A 275 25.80 6.95 -8.37
C LYS A 275 26.10 8.34 -7.78
N GLY A 276 25.08 9.18 -7.63
CA GLY A 276 25.21 10.49 -7.00
C GLY A 276 25.27 10.49 -5.47
N GLN A 277 25.05 9.35 -4.81
CA GLN A 277 25.08 9.22 -3.36
C GLN A 277 26.48 8.88 -2.81
N ASN A 278 26.59 8.79 -1.49
CA ASN A 278 27.83 8.47 -0.78
C ASN A 278 27.85 7.01 -0.27
N ALA A 279 29.00 6.57 0.25
CA ALA A 279 29.14 5.23 0.81
C ALA A 279 28.19 4.97 2.00
N GLY A 280 27.90 6.00 2.81
CA GLY A 280 26.96 5.89 3.93
C GLY A 280 25.51 5.61 3.50
N PHE A 281 25.08 6.16 2.37
CA PHE A 281 23.76 5.89 1.78
C PHE A 281 23.63 4.40 1.45
N LEU A 282 24.64 3.80 0.81
CA LEU A 282 24.62 2.39 0.47
C LEU A 282 24.61 1.50 1.73
N GLN A 283 25.35 1.87 2.78
CA GLN A 283 25.33 1.14 4.06
C GLN A 283 23.95 1.20 4.72
N ASP A 284 23.37 2.39 4.84
CA ASP A 284 22.07 2.58 5.47
C ASP A 284 20.95 1.91 4.66
N TRP A 285 21.07 1.91 3.33
CA TRP A 285 20.12 1.24 2.44
C TRP A 285 20.23 -0.29 2.55
N MET A 286 21.44 -0.87 2.48
CA MET A 286 21.65 -2.30 2.68
C MET A 286 21.12 -2.77 4.04
N GLN A 287 21.31 -1.97 5.09
CA GLN A 287 20.76 -2.26 6.41
C GLN A 287 19.22 -2.19 6.43
N ALA A 288 18.62 -1.21 5.75
CA ALA A 288 17.17 -1.10 5.63
C ALA A 288 16.56 -2.29 4.85
N ILE A 289 17.23 -2.77 3.80
CA ILE A 289 16.84 -3.98 3.07
C ILE A 289 16.90 -5.20 4.00
N LEU A 290 18.04 -5.40 4.69
CA LEU A 290 18.22 -6.52 5.61
C LEU A 290 17.17 -6.52 6.74
N ASN A 291 16.84 -5.34 7.29
CA ASN A 291 15.79 -5.22 8.29
C ASN A 291 14.42 -5.56 7.72
N SER A 292 14.11 -5.10 6.50
CA SER A 292 12.83 -5.36 5.83
C SER A 292 12.63 -6.86 5.59
N ASP A 293 13.68 -7.59 5.19
CA ASP A 293 13.62 -9.03 4.95
C ASP A 293 13.16 -9.84 6.17
N THR A 294 13.37 -9.34 7.39
CA THR A 294 12.87 -9.99 8.62
C THR A 294 11.35 -9.93 8.77
N PHE A 295 10.68 -9.01 8.06
CA PHE A 295 9.24 -8.78 8.11
C PHE A 295 8.50 -9.26 6.87
N ILE A 296 9.20 -9.74 5.83
CA ILE A 296 8.60 -10.20 4.59
C ILE A 296 8.63 -11.73 4.55
N ASN A 297 7.48 -12.40 4.62
CA ASN A 297 7.39 -13.86 4.50
C ASN A 297 6.05 -14.31 3.88
N PRO A 298 5.87 -14.13 2.56
CA PRO A 298 4.62 -14.50 1.90
C PRO A 298 4.41 -16.02 1.88
N ALA A 299 3.17 -16.48 2.05
CA ALA A 299 2.85 -17.91 2.20
C ALA A 299 3.27 -18.84 1.03
N ASN A 300 3.57 -18.30 -0.16
CA ASN A 300 3.98 -19.06 -1.35
C ASN A 300 5.50 -19.37 -1.41
N TYR A 301 6.21 -19.20 -0.29
CA TYR A 301 7.68 -19.25 -0.17
C TYR A 301 8.24 -20.69 -0.04
N ALA A 302 8.07 -21.51 -1.08
CA ALA A 302 8.49 -22.92 -1.03
C ALA A 302 9.77 -23.27 -1.83
N GLN A 303 10.53 -22.30 -2.37
CA GLN A 303 11.72 -22.63 -3.18
C GLN A 303 12.97 -21.83 -2.77
N ASN A 304 13.98 -22.57 -2.31
CA ASN A 304 15.38 -22.20 -2.07
C ASN A 304 15.69 -21.21 -0.92
N ASN A 305 15.39 -21.60 0.33
CA ASN A 305 15.75 -20.86 1.53
C ASN A 305 17.26 -20.64 1.71
N GLY A 306 18.12 -21.57 1.28
CA GLY A 306 19.56 -21.55 1.62
C GLY A 306 20.35 -20.42 0.94
N LEU A 307 20.11 -20.18 -0.35
CA LEU A 307 20.82 -19.14 -1.13
C LEU A 307 20.34 -17.73 -0.81
N ALA A 308 19.05 -17.57 -0.48
CA ALA A 308 18.48 -16.30 -0.05
C ALA A 308 19.10 -15.79 1.27
N VAL A 309 19.64 -16.69 2.12
CA VAL A 309 20.36 -16.28 3.34
C VAL A 309 21.71 -15.63 3.02
N LEU A 310 22.37 -16.04 1.93
CA LEU A 310 23.72 -15.58 1.58
C LEU A 310 23.69 -14.31 0.72
N VAL A 311 22.80 -14.23 -0.26
CA VAL A 311 22.79 -13.17 -1.30
C VAL A 311 21.51 -12.36 -1.31
N GLY A 312 20.71 -12.47 -0.24
CA GLY A 312 19.45 -11.76 -0.10
C GLY A 312 18.40 -12.14 -1.15
N ARG A 313 17.38 -11.30 -1.28
CA ARG A 313 16.21 -11.55 -2.14
C ARG A 313 16.16 -10.55 -3.30
N PRO A 314 15.84 -10.99 -4.53
CA PRO A 314 15.61 -10.08 -5.64
C PRO A 314 14.44 -9.13 -5.35
N LEU A 315 14.68 -7.84 -5.50
CA LEU A 315 13.70 -6.76 -5.35
C LEU A 315 13.35 -6.19 -6.74
N ALA A 316 12.06 -6.02 -7.01
CA ALA A 316 11.58 -5.34 -8.20
C ALA A 316 11.65 -3.82 -7.99
N LEU A 317 12.20 -3.10 -8.95
CA LEU A 317 12.01 -1.66 -9.09
C LEU A 317 10.75 -1.43 -9.92
N THR A 318 9.77 -0.74 -9.35
CA THR A 318 8.47 -0.51 -9.98
C THR A 318 8.04 0.94 -9.82
N ARG A 319 7.04 1.38 -10.58
CA ARG A 319 6.43 2.71 -10.41
C ARG A 319 4.94 2.60 -10.13
N ALA A 320 4.45 3.43 -9.22
CA ALA A 320 3.04 3.47 -8.85
C ALA A 320 2.56 4.91 -8.73
N VAL A 321 1.27 5.10 -8.97
CA VAL A 321 0.59 6.38 -8.79
C VAL A 321 -0.30 6.33 -7.56
N LEU A 322 -0.33 7.44 -6.82
CA LEU A 322 -1.22 7.69 -5.69
C LEU A 322 -2.08 8.93 -5.94
N ASN A 323 -3.39 8.76 -5.85
CA ASN A 323 -4.34 9.87 -5.75
C ASN A 323 -5.54 9.46 -4.89
N MET A 324 -6.32 10.43 -4.44
CA MET A 324 -7.59 10.17 -3.78
C MET A 324 -8.69 10.93 -4.50
N GLU A 325 -9.78 10.26 -4.83
CA GLU A 325 -10.88 10.89 -5.53
C GLU A 325 -12.22 10.52 -4.90
N THR A 326 -13.19 11.40 -5.12
CA THR A 326 -14.54 11.25 -4.63
C THR A 326 -15.52 11.31 -5.79
N SER A 327 -16.62 10.57 -5.67
CA SER A 327 -17.72 10.67 -6.61
C SER A 327 -18.37 12.04 -6.48
N GLY A 328 -18.30 12.84 -7.54
CA GLY A 328 -18.83 14.21 -7.55
C GLY A 328 -17.84 15.30 -7.12
N ASN A 329 -16.55 14.96 -6.96
CA ASN A 329 -15.44 15.88 -6.64
C ASN A 329 -15.53 16.54 -5.25
N VAL A 330 -16.33 17.59 -5.01
CA VAL A 330 -16.43 18.17 -3.66
C VAL A 330 -17.89 18.16 -3.24
N LEU A 331 -18.16 17.47 -2.13
CA LEU A 331 -19.50 17.43 -1.55
C LEU A 331 -19.95 18.87 -1.24
N PRO A 332 -21.17 19.27 -1.65
CA PRO A 332 -21.72 20.55 -1.22
C PRO A 332 -22.01 20.51 0.28
N LEU A 333 -21.96 21.68 0.91
CA LEU A 333 -22.33 21.92 2.32
C LEU A 333 -23.71 21.40 2.70
N SER A 334 -23.92 21.40 4.02
CA SER A 334 -25.24 21.42 4.64
C SER A 334 -26.12 22.48 3.99
N GLN A 335 -27.16 22.05 3.25
CA GLN A 335 -28.21 22.94 2.75
C GLN A 335 -29.14 23.42 3.87
N ALA A 336 -28.95 22.90 5.09
CA ALA A 336 -29.71 23.26 6.26
C ALA A 336 -29.22 24.56 6.91
N ASP A 337 -28.08 25.13 6.48
CA ASP A 337 -27.53 26.35 7.10
C ASP A 337 -28.37 27.59 6.77
N THR A 338 -28.82 28.27 7.83
CA THR A 338 -29.72 29.42 7.78
C THR A 338 -29.01 30.74 8.08
N ASP A 339 -27.73 30.73 8.46
CA ASP A 339 -27.00 31.97 8.73
C ASP A 339 -26.77 32.75 7.43
N ALA A 340 -26.97 34.07 7.45
CA ALA A 340 -26.85 34.90 6.25
C ALA A 340 -25.45 34.89 5.62
N ASP A 341 -24.42 34.69 6.47
CA ASP A 341 -23.01 34.58 6.08
C ASP A 341 -22.58 33.13 5.81
N ALA A 342 -23.49 32.16 5.95
CA ALA A 342 -23.20 30.78 5.62
C ALA A 342 -22.96 30.61 4.12
N PRO A 343 -22.14 29.62 3.70
CA PRO A 343 -21.71 29.63 2.32
C PRO A 343 -22.85 29.30 1.33
N TYR A 344 -23.87 28.53 1.72
CA TYR A 344 -25.03 28.26 0.86
C TYR A 344 -25.90 29.51 0.58
N PRO A 345 -26.41 30.25 1.58
CA PRO A 345 -27.06 31.55 1.34
C PRO A 345 -26.17 32.54 0.58
N SER A 346 -24.87 32.58 0.89
CA SER A 346 -23.93 33.46 0.19
C SER A 346 -23.80 33.13 -1.30
N ASP A 347 -23.78 31.84 -1.68
CA ASP A 347 -23.73 31.40 -3.07
C ASP A 347 -25.01 31.81 -3.82
N ILE A 348 -26.18 31.66 -3.18
CA ILE A 348 -27.47 32.08 -3.77
C ILE A 348 -27.50 33.60 -3.98
N ASN A 349 -27.07 34.39 -3.00
CA ASN A 349 -27.00 35.85 -3.07
C ASN A 349 -26.00 36.33 -4.15
N ASN A 350 -24.94 35.56 -4.38
CA ASN A 350 -23.92 35.82 -5.40
C ASN A 350 -24.29 35.27 -6.79
N ASN A 351 -25.52 34.78 -6.99
CA ASN A 351 -26.01 34.16 -8.23
C ASN A 351 -25.23 32.89 -8.66
N ASN A 352 -24.56 32.20 -7.73
CA ASN A 352 -23.82 30.96 -7.97
C ASN A 352 -24.75 29.74 -7.88
N TYR A 353 -25.66 29.57 -8.83
CA TYR A 353 -26.61 28.45 -8.83
C TYR A 353 -26.04 27.13 -9.36
N ILE A 354 -24.97 27.22 -10.15
CA ILE A 354 -24.33 26.06 -10.78
C ILE A 354 -23.52 25.31 -9.74
N TYR A 355 -23.85 24.04 -9.52
CA TYR A 355 -23.16 23.17 -8.55
C TYR A 355 -21.63 23.20 -8.69
N LYS A 356 -21.10 23.07 -9.92
CA LYS A 356 -19.66 23.11 -10.19
C LYS A 356 -18.98 24.40 -9.73
N ASN A 357 -19.67 25.54 -9.80
CA ASN A 357 -19.12 26.82 -9.38
C ASN A 357 -19.12 26.94 -7.85
N ARG A 358 -20.19 26.45 -7.20
CA ARG A 358 -20.31 26.42 -5.74
C ARG A 358 -19.26 25.54 -5.08
N MET A 359 -18.82 24.45 -5.71
CA MET A 359 -17.79 23.58 -5.15
C MET A 359 -16.48 24.31 -4.80
N ALA A 360 -16.13 25.37 -5.53
CA ALA A 360 -14.92 26.15 -5.27
C ALA A 360 -15.04 27.12 -4.08
N THR A 361 -16.26 27.52 -3.71
CA THR A 361 -16.54 28.50 -2.64
C THR A 361 -17.09 27.85 -1.37
N SER A 362 -17.74 26.70 -1.53
CA SER A 362 -18.61 26.06 -0.55
C SER A 362 -18.22 24.60 -0.28
N GLY A 363 -16.95 24.24 -0.39
CA GLY A 363 -16.44 22.88 -0.13
C GLY A 363 -16.11 22.55 1.32
N ALA A 364 -16.41 23.46 2.27
CA ALA A 364 -15.93 23.40 3.66
C ALA A 364 -14.39 23.22 3.79
N LYS A 365 -13.64 23.54 2.72
CA LYS A 365 -12.20 23.31 2.60
C LYS A 365 -11.79 21.84 2.78
N LEU A 366 -12.70 20.89 2.55
CA LEU A 366 -12.40 19.46 2.66
C LEU A 366 -11.32 19.03 1.65
N GLU A 367 -11.30 19.69 0.49
CA GLU A 367 -10.26 19.55 -0.54
C GLU A 367 -8.86 19.97 -0.07
N ASN A 368 -8.76 20.75 1.00
CA ASN A 368 -7.48 21.16 1.60
C ASN A 368 -7.03 20.23 2.73
N VAL A 369 -7.86 19.28 3.15
CA VAL A 369 -7.49 18.32 4.20
C VAL A 369 -6.45 17.36 3.65
N GLN A 370 -5.33 17.30 4.34
CA GLN A 370 -4.22 16.41 4.01
C GLN A 370 -4.42 15.07 4.73
N PHE A 371 -4.79 14.04 3.96
CA PHE A 371 -4.94 12.69 4.47
C PHE A 371 -3.60 11.96 4.42
N PRO A 372 -3.08 11.45 5.55
CA PRO A 372 -1.84 10.72 5.56
C PRO A 372 -2.00 9.41 4.79
N VAL A 373 -0.97 9.00 4.06
CA VAL A 373 -0.89 7.68 3.42
C VAL A 373 0.33 6.96 3.96
N ARG A 374 0.10 5.86 4.68
CA ARG A 374 1.16 4.94 5.06
C ARG A 374 1.31 3.90 3.97
N LEU A 375 2.51 3.80 3.41
CA LEU A 375 2.90 2.77 2.46
C LEU A 375 3.66 1.68 3.21
N GLY A 376 3.27 0.44 2.96
CA GLY A 376 3.79 -0.72 3.66
C GLY A 376 3.19 -0.91 5.06
N ASP A 377 3.30 -2.14 5.55
CA ASP A 377 3.00 -2.50 6.93
C ASP A 377 3.94 -3.58 7.43
N LEU A 378 4.90 -3.21 8.28
CA LEU A 378 5.86 -4.15 8.87
C LEU A 378 5.19 -5.23 9.76
N ALA A 379 3.98 -4.99 10.25
CA ALA A 379 3.23 -5.99 11.01
C ALA A 379 2.57 -7.03 10.10
N ASN A 380 2.44 -6.75 8.80
CA ASN A 380 1.85 -7.64 7.82
C ASN A 380 2.96 -8.38 7.05
N LEU A 381 3.08 -9.69 7.28
CA LEU A 381 4.11 -10.52 6.64
C LEU A 381 3.93 -10.67 5.12
N ASP A 382 2.72 -10.37 4.62
CA ASP A 382 2.39 -10.38 3.20
C ASP A 382 2.60 -9.00 2.54
N ASP A 383 3.18 -8.02 3.24
CA ASP A 383 3.61 -6.75 2.66
C ASP A 383 5.05 -6.84 2.15
N GLY A 384 5.25 -6.56 0.86
CA GLY A 384 6.55 -6.66 0.19
C GLY A 384 7.32 -5.36 0.07
N LEU A 385 6.84 -4.24 0.63
CA LEU A 385 7.49 -2.95 0.45
C LEU A 385 8.79 -2.85 1.26
N VAL A 386 9.92 -2.72 0.56
CA VAL A 386 11.23 -2.49 1.18
C VAL A 386 11.53 -0.99 1.28
N GLY A 387 11.17 -0.23 0.24
CA GLY A 387 11.34 1.21 0.25
C GLY A 387 10.70 1.89 -0.95
N TYR A 388 10.65 3.21 -0.92
CA TYR A 388 10.09 4.03 -1.99
C TYR A 388 10.73 5.40 -2.08
N LEU A 389 10.64 6.00 -3.26
CA LEU A 389 11.02 7.38 -3.54
C LEU A 389 9.81 8.13 -4.08
N ILE A 390 9.66 9.38 -3.66
CA ILE A 390 8.65 10.28 -4.18
C ILE A 390 9.26 11.02 -5.37
N GLU A 391 8.62 10.94 -6.53
CA GLU A 391 9.05 11.65 -7.73
C GLU A 391 8.57 13.10 -7.64
N SER A 392 9.46 14.00 -7.18
CA SER A 392 9.13 15.42 -6.98
C SER A 392 10.13 16.39 -7.61
N GLY A 393 11.23 15.88 -8.18
CA GLY A 393 12.26 16.68 -8.83
C GLY A 393 11.98 17.02 -10.30
N SER A 394 12.98 17.61 -10.97
CA SER A 394 12.96 17.76 -12.43
C SER A 394 13.05 16.39 -13.11
N SER A 395 12.71 16.32 -14.39
CA SER A 395 12.77 15.06 -15.18
C SER A 395 14.15 14.39 -15.15
N ASP A 396 15.22 15.17 -14.96
CA ASP A 396 16.60 14.67 -14.96
C ASP A 396 17.07 14.18 -13.58
N THR A 397 16.48 14.67 -12.47
CA THR A 397 16.81 14.26 -11.10
C THR A 397 15.54 14.22 -10.24
N PRO A 398 14.68 13.21 -10.42
CA PRO A 398 13.36 13.18 -9.76
C PRO A 398 13.43 12.81 -8.28
N TYR A 399 14.52 12.17 -7.84
CA TYR A 399 14.66 11.56 -6.53
C TYR A 399 15.49 12.41 -5.55
N THR A 400 15.10 12.38 -4.28
CA THR A 400 15.80 13.08 -3.19
C THR A 400 16.15 12.12 -2.06
N THR A 401 15.12 11.63 -1.37
CA THR A 401 15.23 10.76 -0.19
C THR A 401 14.63 9.40 -0.48
N LEU A 402 15.32 8.34 -0.06
CA LEU A 402 14.79 6.99 -0.03
C LEU A 402 14.06 6.77 1.29
N TYR A 403 12.75 6.53 1.23
CA TYR A 403 11.95 6.20 2.39
C TYR A 403 11.83 4.68 2.54
N ALA A 404 12.23 4.13 3.68
CA ALA A 404 12.11 2.69 3.94
C ALA A 404 11.46 2.45 5.32
N PRO A 405 10.34 1.70 5.41
CA PRO A 405 9.67 1.47 6.69
C PRO A 405 10.57 0.88 7.78
N ALA A 406 11.53 0.03 7.40
CA ALA A 406 12.50 -0.60 8.30
C ALA A 406 13.84 0.15 8.42
N ALA A 407 13.93 1.38 7.92
CA ALA A 407 15.10 2.24 8.14
C ALA A 407 15.26 2.61 9.62
N SER A 408 16.49 2.99 10.01
CA SER A 408 16.74 3.47 11.36
C SER A 408 16.00 4.79 11.63
N GLY A 409 15.37 4.91 12.80
CA GLY A 409 14.47 6.03 13.13
C GLY A 409 15.11 7.43 13.16
N SER A 410 16.45 7.53 13.14
CA SER A 410 17.16 8.82 13.07
C SER A 410 17.57 9.24 11.65
N GLY A 411 17.27 8.42 10.63
CA GLY A 411 17.45 8.71 9.20
C GLY A 411 18.79 9.36 8.84
N LYS A 412 19.76 8.59 8.35
CA LYS A 412 21.07 9.12 7.92
C LYS A 412 21.27 8.91 6.43
N ASN A 413 22.17 9.72 5.87
CA ASN A 413 22.62 9.60 4.48
C ASN A 413 21.49 9.47 3.44
N ASN A 414 20.37 10.20 3.58
CA ASN A 414 19.20 10.16 2.67
C ASN A 414 18.40 8.85 2.66
N VAL A 415 18.58 7.96 3.64
CA VAL A 415 17.71 6.79 3.89
C VAL A 415 16.95 7.01 5.19
N VAL A 416 15.63 7.19 5.10
CA VAL A 416 14.82 7.72 6.21
C VAL A 416 13.59 6.86 6.45
N GLN A 417 13.24 6.67 7.73
CA GLN A 417 11.99 6.03 8.10
C GLN A 417 10.81 6.98 7.82
N PRO A 418 9.79 6.57 7.07
CA PRO A 418 8.64 7.41 6.79
C PRO A 418 7.82 7.71 8.05
N THR A 419 7.26 8.92 8.12
CA THR A 419 6.34 9.36 9.15
C THR A 419 4.92 9.49 8.57
N SER A 420 3.93 9.76 9.42
CA SER A 420 2.54 9.98 8.96
C SER A 420 2.40 11.17 7.99
N THR A 421 3.37 12.08 7.93
CA THR A 421 3.34 13.26 7.06
C THR A 421 4.19 13.13 5.81
N THR A 422 4.90 12.00 5.62
CA THR A 422 5.77 11.79 4.45
C THR A 422 4.99 11.78 3.14
N VAL A 423 3.85 11.10 3.10
CA VAL A 423 2.94 11.11 1.95
C VAL A 423 1.57 11.57 2.45
N GLN A 424 1.05 12.61 1.83
CA GLN A 424 -0.24 13.18 2.15
C GLN A 424 -1.00 13.44 0.86
N LEU A 425 -2.27 13.04 0.82
CA LEU A 425 -3.15 13.24 -0.32
C LEU A 425 -4.26 14.20 0.03
N THR A 426 -4.63 15.04 -0.92
CA THR A 426 -5.85 15.82 -0.89
C THR A 426 -6.89 15.18 -1.80
N LEU A 427 -8.17 15.47 -1.58
CA LEU A 427 -9.24 14.94 -2.41
C LEU A 427 -9.24 15.61 -3.78
N ASN A 428 -9.30 14.79 -4.84
CA ASN A 428 -9.40 15.19 -6.23
C ASN A 428 -8.28 16.12 -6.69
N ALA A 429 -7.06 15.90 -6.19
CA ALA A 429 -5.88 16.58 -6.69
C ALA A 429 -5.76 16.35 -8.20
N THR A 430 -5.48 17.42 -8.95
CA THR A 430 -5.31 17.33 -10.41
C THR A 430 -4.02 16.61 -10.80
N THR A 431 -3.01 16.69 -9.94
CA THR A 431 -1.70 16.05 -10.14
C THR A 431 -1.56 14.93 -9.13
N PRO A 432 -1.52 13.66 -9.57
CA PRO A 432 -1.27 12.56 -8.66
C PRO A 432 0.20 12.52 -8.22
N ILE A 433 0.48 11.83 -7.12
CA ILE A 433 1.84 11.59 -6.66
C ILE A 433 2.37 10.33 -7.34
N THR A 434 3.50 10.43 -8.04
CA THR A 434 4.20 9.27 -8.59
C THR A 434 5.29 8.81 -7.62
N LEU A 435 5.37 7.49 -7.46
CA LEU A 435 6.31 6.83 -6.58
C LEU A 435 7.10 5.80 -7.37
N THR A 436 8.39 5.71 -7.08
CA THR A 436 9.21 4.56 -7.43
C THR A 436 9.31 3.66 -6.21
N LEU A 437 8.88 2.40 -6.33
CA LEU A 437 8.80 1.43 -5.25
C LEU A 437 9.84 0.31 -5.44
N LEU A 438 10.49 -0.06 -4.34
CA LEU A 438 11.32 -1.25 -4.20
C LEU A 438 10.53 -2.30 -3.44
N VAL A 439 10.21 -3.40 -4.12
CA VAL A 439 9.25 -4.37 -3.60
C VAL A 439 9.75 -5.80 -3.80
N ASP A 440 9.47 -6.67 -2.83
CA ASP A 440 9.52 -8.11 -3.07
C ASP A 440 8.33 -8.49 -3.99
N PRO A 441 8.58 -8.94 -5.23
CA PRO A 441 7.51 -9.16 -6.22
C PRO A 441 6.52 -10.26 -5.82
N ARG A 442 6.83 -11.06 -4.80
CA ARG A 442 6.01 -12.18 -4.34
C ARG A 442 4.94 -11.76 -3.35
N ALA A 443 5.10 -10.60 -2.73
CA ALA A 443 4.19 -10.04 -1.73
C ALA A 443 3.42 -8.84 -2.30
N GLY A 444 2.30 -8.49 -1.65
CA GLY A 444 1.52 -7.31 -2.02
C GLY A 444 2.11 -6.04 -1.41
N VAL A 445 1.77 -4.87 -1.94
CA VAL A 445 2.11 -3.58 -1.33
C VAL A 445 0.83 -2.95 -0.82
N HIS A 446 0.79 -2.61 0.47
CA HIS A 446 -0.39 -2.00 1.08
C HIS A 446 -0.26 -0.48 1.20
N ALA A 447 -1.34 0.22 0.89
CA ALA A 447 -1.48 1.65 1.13
C ALA A 447 -2.68 1.90 2.07
N THR A 448 -2.41 2.54 3.21
CA THR A 448 -3.40 2.77 4.29
C THR A 448 -3.55 4.26 4.57
N THR A 449 -4.78 4.77 4.52
CA THR A 449 -5.07 6.20 4.78
C THR A 449 -5.80 6.46 6.09
N GLY A 450 -6.25 5.42 6.78
CA GLY A 450 -7.11 5.50 7.96
C GLY A 450 -8.58 5.87 7.65
N VAL A 451 -8.84 6.56 6.54
CA VAL A 451 -10.19 6.98 6.13
C VAL A 451 -10.84 6.06 5.10
N LEU A 452 -10.05 5.40 4.24
CA LEU A 452 -10.53 4.47 3.22
C LEU A 452 -10.09 3.02 3.53
N PRO A 453 -10.69 2.01 2.88
CA PRO A 453 -10.17 0.65 2.92
C PRO A 453 -8.70 0.60 2.47
N VAL A 454 -7.95 -0.35 3.01
CA VAL A 454 -6.56 -0.59 2.62
C VAL A 454 -6.53 -1.02 1.15
N ALA A 455 -5.74 -0.32 0.33
CA ALA A 455 -5.49 -0.73 -1.04
C ALA A 455 -4.28 -1.68 -1.10
N ASN A 456 -4.35 -2.68 -1.97
CA ASN A 456 -3.27 -3.64 -2.18
C ASN A 456 -2.89 -3.67 -3.67
N LEU A 457 -1.59 -3.62 -3.95
CA LEU A 457 -1.01 -3.84 -5.27
C LEU A 457 -0.10 -5.05 -5.26
N GLN A 458 -0.41 -6.04 -6.09
CA GLN A 458 0.41 -7.24 -6.24
C GLN A 458 0.89 -7.36 -7.68
N ILE A 459 2.12 -7.83 -7.86
CA ILE A 459 2.68 -8.12 -9.18
C ILE A 459 2.28 -9.57 -9.56
N PRO A 460 1.60 -9.79 -10.70
CA PRO A 460 1.33 -11.13 -11.20
C PRO A 460 2.61 -11.95 -11.44
N MET A 461 2.57 -13.25 -11.12
CA MET A 461 3.75 -14.14 -11.19
C MET A 461 4.32 -14.30 -12.60
N ASP A 462 3.47 -14.25 -13.62
CA ASP A 462 3.84 -14.31 -15.03
C ASP A 462 4.70 -13.10 -15.46
N GLN A 463 4.61 -11.98 -14.77
CA GLN A 463 5.39 -10.77 -15.10
C GLN A 463 6.82 -10.78 -14.55
N TYR A 464 7.13 -11.63 -13.56
CA TYR A 464 8.47 -11.72 -12.97
C TYR A 464 9.11 -13.11 -12.98
N GLY A 465 8.34 -14.17 -13.17
CA GLY A 465 8.83 -15.54 -13.03
C GLY A 465 9.97 -15.89 -13.99
N GLN A 466 9.95 -15.37 -15.22
CA GLN A 466 11.03 -15.58 -16.18
C GLN A 466 12.30 -14.82 -15.78
N ALA A 467 12.17 -13.55 -15.38
CA ALA A 467 13.31 -12.73 -14.95
C ALA A 467 14.00 -13.32 -13.71
N MET A 468 13.23 -13.88 -12.76
CA MET A 468 13.80 -14.57 -11.59
C MET A 468 14.67 -15.78 -11.97
N ARG A 469 14.33 -16.49 -13.05
CA ARG A 469 15.08 -17.67 -13.50
C ARG A 469 16.33 -17.30 -14.30
N SER A 470 16.29 -16.19 -15.04
CA SER A 470 17.43 -15.70 -15.83
C SER A 470 18.51 -15.02 -15.00
N MET A 471 18.20 -14.60 -13.76
CA MET A 471 19.17 -13.95 -12.88
C MET A 471 20.35 -14.86 -12.55
N ALA A 472 21.52 -14.45 -13.03
CA ALA A 472 22.80 -15.01 -12.61
C ALA A 472 23.40 -14.17 -11.50
N MET A 473 23.93 -14.84 -10.47
CA MET A 473 24.67 -14.22 -9.37
C MET A 473 26.16 -14.39 -9.59
N THR A 474 26.96 -13.39 -9.27
CA THR A 474 28.42 -13.46 -9.38
C THR A 474 29.09 -13.08 -8.07
N PHE A 475 30.02 -13.91 -7.62
CA PHE A 475 30.77 -13.73 -6.38
C PHE A 475 32.22 -13.41 -6.71
N PHE A 476 32.74 -12.33 -6.14
CA PHE A 476 34.13 -11.97 -6.33
C PHE A 476 35.03 -12.95 -5.60
N THR A 477 35.86 -13.68 -6.34
CA THR A 477 36.72 -14.72 -5.77
C THR A 477 38.17 -14.28 -5.97
N HIS A 478 38.76 -13.75 -4.89
CA HIS A 478 40.18 -13.39 -4.77
C HIS A 478 41.11 -14.54 -5.20
N PRO A 479 42.39 -14.25 -5.55
CA PRO A 479 43.17 -15.10 -6.45
C PRO A 479 43.08 -16.59 -6.09
N MET A 480 42.59 -17.37 -7.05
CA MET A 480 42.44 -18.81 -6.92
C MET A 480 43.64 -19.52 -7.52
N LEU A 481 44.12 -20.55 -6.84
CA LEU A 481 45.20 -21.40 -7.35
C LEU A 481 44.61 -22.51 -8.23
N GLN A 482 45.02 -22.51 -9.49
CA GLN A 482 44.73 -23.57 -10.44
C GLN A 482 45.91 -24.54 -10.51
N GLY A 483 45.60 -25.84 -10.47
CA GLY A 483 46.59 -26.89 -10.74
C GLY A 483 46.62 -27.32 -12.19
N ALA A 484 47.62 -28.13 -12.56
CA ALA A 484 47.81 -28.60 -13.94
C ALA A 484 46.60 -29.35 -14.54
N GLN A 485 45.69 -29.88 -13.71
CA GLN A 485 44.50 -30.61 -14.14
C GLN A 485 43.24 -29.73 -14.29
N GLY A 486 43.30 -28.44 -13.96
CA GLY A 486 42.16 -27.53 -14.02
C GLY A 486 41.87 -26.83 -12.69
N LEU A 487 40.89 -25.92 -12.72
CA LEU A 487 40.39 -25.22 -11.54
C LEU A 487 39.38 -26.13 -10.82
N VAL A 488 39.63 -26.43 -9.55
CA VAL A 488 38.74 -27.23 -8.72
C VAL A 488 38.40 -26.42 -7.48
N VAL A 489 37.11 -26.20 -7.24
CA VAL A 489 36.60 -25.38 -6.13
C VAL A 489 35.60 -26.20 -5.32
N PRO A 490 35.68 -26.20 -3.98
CA PRO A 490 34.70 -26.88 -3.14
C PRO A 490 33.38 -26.08 -3.09
N LEU A 491 32.54 -26.30 -4.11
CA LEU A 491 31.27 -25.59 -4.29
C LEU A 491 30.08 -26.42 -3.80
N PRO A 492 29.09 -25.82 -3.13
CA PRO A 492 27.89 -26.53 -2.70
C PRO A 492 27.04 -26.96 -3.89
N GLN A 493 26.37 -28.09 -3.75
CA GLN A 493 25.38 -28.54 -4.73
C GLN A 493 24.04 -27.87 -4.48
N GLU A 494 23.57 -27.12 -5.48
CA GLU A 494 22.29 -26.40 -5.45
C GLU A 494 21.35 -26.98 -6.48
N SER A 495 20.10 -27.25 -6.10
CA SER A 495 19.12 -27.87 -7.01
C SER A 495 18.68 -26.88 -8.10
N GLY A 496 18.87 -27.26 -9.37
CA GLY A 496 18.45 -26.46 -10.52
C GLY A 496 19.41 -25.34 -10.91
N LEU A 497 20.56 -25.20 -10.23
CA LEU A 497 21.57 -24.19 -10.53
C LEU A 497 22.91 -24.85 -10.90
N ALA A 498 23.71 -24.14 -11.68
CA ALA A 498 25.04 -24.54 -12.10
C ALA A 498 26.07 -23.46 -11.76
N TRP A 499 27.25 -23.90 -11.33
CA TRP A 499 28.39 -23.03 -11.06
C TRP A 499 29.26 -22.85 -12.29
N ASN A 500 29.76 -21.65 -12.46
CA ASN A 500 30.57 -21.21 -13.58
C ASN A 500 31.72 -20.34 -13.08
N TRP A 501 32.83 -20.28 -13.81
CA TRP A 501 33.96 -19.37 -13.57
C TRP A 501 34.06 -18.37 -14.72
N ILE A 502 34.09 -17.08 -14.40
CA ILE A 502 34.24 -15.99 -15.37
C ILE A 502 35.64 -15.39 -15.23
N PHE A 503 36.39 -15.29 -16.32
CA PHE A 503 37.66 -14.58 -16.34
C PHE A 503 37.47 -13.09 -16.65
N PRO A 504 38.38 -12.22 -16.19
CA PRO A 504 38.38 -10.79 -16.55
C PRO A 504 38.43 -10.52 -18.07
N ASP A 505 39.04 -11.41 -18.84
CA ASP A 505 39.33 -11.26 -20.25
C ASP A 505 38.63 -12.29 -21.16
N ALA A 506 37.76 -13.15 -20.60
CA ALA A 506 37.04 -14.15 -21.37
C ALA A 506 35.56 -13.79 -21.54
N GLU A 507 35.09 -13.94 -22.78
CA GLU A 507 33.68 -13.73 -23.15
C GLU A 507 32.75 -14.83 -22.61
N TYR A 508 33.29 -16.02 -22.34
CA TYR A 508 32.49 -17.20 -21.96
C TYR A 508 32.92 -17.79 -20.61
N PRO A 509 31.95 -18.14 -19.74
CA PRO A 509 32.24 -18.83 -18.49
C PRO A 509 32.71 -20.28 -18.71
N ILE A 510 33.55 -20.78 -17.80
CA ILE A 510 33.89 -22.21 -17.68
C ILE A 510 32.97 -22.86 -16.64
N SER A 511 32.28 -23.94 -17.02
CA SER A 511 31.41 -24.66 -16.07
C SER A 511 32.23 -25.42 -15.02
N LEU A 512 31.84 -25.26 -13.76
CA LEU A 512 32.44 -25.92 -12.59
C LEU A 512 31.50 -27.00 -12.04
N GLN A 513 32.09 -28.10 -11.55
CA GLN A 513 31.35 -29.18 -10.92
C GLN A 513 31.17 -28.90 -9.43
N ALA A 514 29.92 -28.98 -8.94
CA ALA A 514 29.64 -28.95 -7.50
C ALA A 514 30.23 -30.19 -6.82
N ASN A 515 30.62 -30.05 -5.55
CA ASN A 515 31.22 -31.12 -4.73
C ASN A 515 32.47 -31.80 -5.34
N ALA A 516 33.17 -31.14 -6.27
CA ALA A 516 34.34 -31.69 -6.94
C ALA A 516 35.57 -31.88 -6.03
N ALA A 517 35.60 -31.21 -4.88
CA ALA A 517 36.66 -31.32 -3.88
C ALA A 517 36.10 -31.16 -2.46
N ASN A 518 36.86 -31.66 -1.48
CA ASN A 518 36.63 -31.40 -0.06
C ASN A 518 37.38 -30.12 0.37
N GLN A 519 37.25 -29.74 1.65
CA GLN A 519 37.89 -28.54 2.21
C GLN A 519 39.42 -28.67 2.36
N ASN A 520 40.02 -29.81 2.03
CA ASN A 520 41.45 -30.03 2.18
C ASN A 520 42.20 -29.57 0.93
N ALA A 521 43.03 -28.54 1.08
CA ALA A 521 43.91 -28.08 0.02
C ALA A 521 44.94 -29.18 -0.33
N ASN A 522 45.00 -29.55 -1.61
CA ASN A 522 46.04 -30.41 -2.15
C ASN A 522 47.19 -29.52 -2.64
N TRP A 523 48.41 -29.74 -2.16
CA TRP A 523 49.56 -28.84 -2.41
C TRP A 523 50.58 -29.42 -3.42
N GLY A 524 50.32 -30.62 -3.96
CA GLY A 524 51.32 -31.43 -4.69
C GLY A 524 51.35 -31.28 -6.22
N PHE A 525 50.93 -30.14 -6.78
CA PHE A 525 50.89 -29.95 -8.24
C PHE A 525 51.78 -28.79 -8.72
N THR A 526 52.44 -28.98 -9.86
CA THR A 526 53.26 -27.98 -10.56
C THR A 526 53.06 -28.16 -12.07
N PRO A 527 52.90 -27.09 -12.87
CA PRO A 527 52.88 -25.68 -12.48
C PRO A 527 51.60 -25.30 -11.72
N GLN A 528 51.71 -24.24 -10.91
CA GLN A 528 50.57 -23.58 -10.27
C GLN A 528 50.33 -22.27 -11.01
N THR A 529 49.07 -21.96 -11.30
CA THR A 529 48.68 -20.70 -11.95
C THR A 529 47.74 -19.96 -11.03
N VAL A 530 47.98 -18.67 -10.85
CA VAL A 530 47.07 -17.78 -10.14
C VAL A 530 46.02 -17.30 -11.12
N LEU A 531 44.75 -17.49 -10.78
CA LEU A 531 43.61 -17.01 -11.55
C LEU A 531 42.88 -15.92 -10.77
N GLU A 532 42.52 -14.86 -11.48
CA GLU A 532 41.55 -13.87 -11.03
C GLU A 532 40.25 -14.09 -11.79
N GLY A 533 39.12 -13.82 -11.14
CA GLY A 533 37.81 -14.01 -11.76
C GLY A 533 36.67 -14.02 -10.76
N TRP A 534 35.52 -14.47 -11.25
CA TRP A 534 34.28 -14.55 -10.48
C TRP A 534 33.68 -15.94 -10.57
N LEU A 535 33.13 -16.41 -9.47
CA LEU A 535 32.21 -17.54 -9.47
C LEU A 535 30.82 -17.03 -9.85
N GLN A 536 30.19 -17.64 -10.84
CA GLN A 536 28.83 -17.35 -11.24
C GLN A 536 27.91 -18.53 -10.90
N LEU A 537 26.74 -18.24 -10.34
CA LEU A 537 25.67 -19.18 -10.11
C LEU A 537 24.48 -18.80 -10.99
N SER A 538 24.02 -19.70 -11.85
CA SER A 538 22.96 -19.47 -12.84
C SER A 538 22.09 -20.71 -13.01
N GLU A 539 20.91 -20.60 -13.64
CA GLU A 539 20.06 -21.75 -13.94
C GLU A 539 20.85 -22.84 -14.70
N ALA A 540 20.73 -24.08 -14.24
CA ALA A 540 21.42 -25.19 -14.89
C ALA A 540 20.86 -25.37 -16.31
N PRO A 541 21.71 -25.58 -17.33
CA PRO A 541 21.24 -25.85 -18.68
C PRO A 541 20.31 -27.06 -18.64
N THR A 542 19.08 -26.89 -19.14
CA THR A 542 18.11 -27.99 -19.19
C THR A 542 18.72 -29.14 -19.97
N SER A 543 18.87 -30.30 -19.33
CA SER A 543 19.25 -31.51 -20.05
C SER A 543 18.15 -31.76 -21.07
N THR A 544 18.43 -31.52 -22.34
CA THR A 544 17.60 -32.03 -23.42
C THR A 544 17.62 -33.54 -23.29
N SER A 545 16.57 -34.09 -22.65
CA SER A 545 16.28 -35.51 -22.71
C SER A 545 16.12 -35.82 -24.19
N GLY A 546 17.17 -36.41 -24.77
CA GLY A 546 17.14 -36.90 -26.13
C GLY A 546 15.87 -37.72 -26.31
N THR A 547 15.05 -37.29 -27.26
CA THR A 547 14.00 -38.10 -27.86
C THR A 547 14.67 -39.40 -28.30
N LYS A 548 14.47 -40.47 -27.52
CA LYS A 548 14.68 -41.82 -28.03
C LYS A 548 13.57 -42.04 -29.05
N ASN A 549 13.96 -42.09 -30.32
CA ASN A 549 13.15 -42.61 -31.42
C ASN A 549 12.60 -44.00 -31.11
#